data_AF-A0A946FDH7-F1
#
_entry.id   AF-A0A946FDH7-F1
#
_cell.length_a   1.000
_cell.length_b   1.000
_cell.length_c   1.000
_cell.angle_alpha   90.00
_cell.angle_beta   90.00
_cell.angle_gamma   90.00
#
_symmetry.space_group_name_H-M   'P 1'
#
loop_
_entity.id
_entity.type
_entity.pdbx_description
1 polymer ?
#
loop_
_entity_poly.entity_id
_entity_poly.type
_entity_poly.pdbx_seq_one_letter_code
_entity_poly.pdbx_strand_id
1 'polypeptide(L)'
;MKKLLSLENSLEAIAALITAGAALGVLQTFVIGKHFVIPTMVLLLAVLFGNLVRSGLRGQPWAKHILFWMFFLVAAHTFFALFWAAPARPGQFFGMAFYPVYGGVCIVTSLLCWQYAKRNRLFS
;
A
#
# COMPACT_ATOMS: atom_id res chain seq x y z
N MET A 1 -8.66 -21.41 -5.19
CA MET A 1 -8.17 -20.20 -4.48
C MET A 1 -7.90 -19.11 -5.51
N LYS A 2 -8.30 -17.86 -5.26
CA LYS A 2 -8.00 -16.77 -6.19
C LYS A 2 -6.48 -16.55 -6.27
N LYS A 3 -5.97 -16.22 -7.47
CA LYS A 3 -4.54 -15.97 -7.69
C LYS A 3 -4.16 -14.61 -7.09
N LEU A 4 -3.21 -14.59 -6.17
CA LEU A 4 -2.70 -13.36 -5.55
C LEU A 4 -2.10 -12.42 -6.61
N LEU A 5 -1.25 -12.96 -7.50
CA LEU A 5 -0.66 -12.21 -8.60
C LEU A 5 -1.61 -12.15 -9.80
N SER A 6 -2.57 -11.23 -9.72
CA SER A 6 -3.50 -10.92 -10.81
C SER A 6 -3.95 -9.47 -10.72
N LEU A 7 -4.42 -8.88 -11.83
CA LEU A 7 -4.98 -7.52 -11.81
C LEU A 7 -6.26 -7.40 -10.98
N GLU A 8 -6.96 -8.51 -10.72
CA GLU A 8 -8.13 -8.55 -9.83
C GLU A 8 -7.72 -8.43 -8.35
N ASN A 9 -6.53 -8.94 -7.99
CA ASN A 9 -6.03 -8.95 -6.61
C ASN A 9 -4.73 -8.16 -6.45
N SER A 10 -4.51 -7.16 -7.31
CA SER A 10 -3.26 -6.39 -7.35
C SER A 10 -3.04 -5.60 -6.07
N LEU A 11 -4.10 -5.02 -5.50
CA LEU A 11 -4.01 -4.27 -4.25
C LEU A 11 -3.82 -5.19 -3.05
N GLU A 12 -4.39 -6.40 -3.06
CA GLU A 12 -4.09 -7.45 -2.08
C GLU A 12 -2.63 -7.90 -2.19
N ALA A 13 -2.08 -8.01 -3.40
CA ALA A 13 -0.68 -8.37 -3.58
C ALA A 13 0.26 -7.33 -2.96
N ILE A 14 0.00 -6.04 -3.18
CA ILE A 14 0.79 -4.97 -2.54
C ILE A 14 0.58 -4.96 -1.03
N ALA A 15 -0.67 -5.08 -0.56
CA ALA A 15 -0.97 -5.17 0.88
C ALA A 15 -0.32 -6.40 1.53
N ALA A 16 -0.17 -7.51 0.81
CA ALA A 16 0.54 -8.70 1.28
C ALA A 16 2.05 -8.43 1.43
N LEU A 17 2.65 -7.69 0.50
CA LEU A 17 4.04 -7.24 0.65
C LEU A 17 4.22 -6.29 1.84
N ILE A 18 3.28 -5.36 2.04
CA ILE A 18 3.28 -4.46 3.22
C ILE A 18 3.14 -5.28 4.51
N THR A 19 2.25 -6.26 4.54
CA THR A 19 2.06 -7.19 5.66
C THR A 19 3.35 -7.94 5.99
N ALA A 20 4.00 -8.51 4.96
CA ALA A 20 5.25 -9.24 5.12
C ALA A 20 6.38 -8.32 5.61
N GLY A 21 6.52 -7.14 5.03
CA GLY A 21 7.50 -6.13 5.45
C GLY A 21 7.27 -5.66 6.88
N ALA A 22 6.02 -5.42 7.28
CA ALA A 22 5.67 -5.06 8.65
C ALA A 22 5.97 -6.20 9.63
N ALA A 23 5.65 -7.45 9.28
CA ALA A 23 5.99 -8.61 10.10
C ALA A 23 7.51 -8.76 10.30
N LEU A 24 8.30 -8.56 9.24
CA LEU A 24 9.77 -8.52 9.34
C LEU A 24 10.25 -7.33 10.20
N GLY A 25 9.61 -6.17 10.09
CA GLY A 25 9.89 -5.00 10.92
C GLY A 25 9.62 -5.25 12.41
N VAL A 26 8.56 -6.00 12.75
CA VAL A 26 8.31 -6.45 14.12
C VAL A 26 9.46 -7.32 14.60
N LEU A 27 9.89 -8.31 13.81
CA LEU A 27 11.03 -9.17 14.18
C LEU A 27 12.31 -8.36 14.39
N GLN A 28 12.61 -7.43 13.48
CA GLN A 28 13.80 -6.58 13.59
C GLN A 28 13.76 -5.68 14.84
N THR A 29 12.64 -5.01 15.09
CA THR A 29 12.52 -4.09 16.24
C THR A 29 12.45 -4.82 17.58
N PHE A 30 11.76 -5.97 17.64
CA PHE A 30 11.55 -6.73 18.87
C PHE A 30 12.75 -7.61 19.23
N VAL A 31 13.29 -8.37 18.26
CA VAL A 31 14.37 -9.35 18.51
C VAL A 31 15.73 -8.67 18.53
N ILE A 32 16.02 -7.78 17.57
CA ILE A 32 17.34 -7.15 17.44
C ILE A 32 17.37 -5.84 18.24
N GLY A 33 16.37 -4.97 18.03
CA GLY A 33 16.31 -3.65 18.65
C GLY A 33 15.95 -3.66 20.13
N LYS A 34 15.38 -4.77 20.66
CA LYS A 34 14.91 -4.89 22.05
C LYS A 34 13.95 -3.77 22.48
N HIS A 35 13.18 -3.22 21.54
CA HIS A 35 12.13 -2.23 21.81
C HIS A 35 10.77 -2.92 21.90
N PHE A 36 9.86 -2.45 22.77
CA PHE A 36 8.54 -3.09 22.97
C PHE A 36 7.38 -2.31 22.35
N VAL A 37 7.38 -0.97 22.47
CA VAL A 37 6.26 -0.12 22.03
C VAL A 37 6.20 0.02 20.50
N ILE A 38 7.33 0.33 19.85
CA ILE A 38 7.42 0.48 18.39
C ILE A 38 6.92 -0.78 17.64
N PRO A 39 7.36 -2.02 18.01
CA PRO A 39 6.85 -3.23 17.36
C PRO A 39 5.34 -3.42 17.51
N THR A 40 4.72 -2.90 18.56
CA THR A 40 3.27 -3.05 18.75
C THR A 40 2.46 -2.30 17.68
N MET A 41 2.88 -1.07 17.33
CA MET A 41 2.25 -0.32 16.23
C MET A 41 2.51 -0.94 14.87
N VAL A 42 3.72 -1.46 14.64
CA VAL A 42 4.06 -2.16 13.39
C VAL A 42 3.28 -3.47 13.28
N LEU A 43 3.11 -4.19 14.39
CA LEU A 43 2.31 -5.42 14.47
C LEU A 43 0.84 -5.14 14.16
N LEU A 44 0.29 -4.04 14.67
CA LEU A 44 -1.07 -3.62 14.33
C LEU A 44 -1.24 -3.45 12.82
N LEU A 45 -0.29 -2.80 12.15
CA LEU A 45 -0.32 -2.65 10.69
C LEU A 45 -0.23 -4.02 10.00
N ALA A 46 0.67 -4.89 10.43
CA ALA A 46 0.80 -6.24 9.86
C ALA A 46 -0.52 -7.03 9.99
N VAL A 47 -1.15 -7.02 11.16
CA VAL A 47 -2.42 -7.73 11.40
C VAL A 47 -3.55 -7.10 10.58
N LEU A 48 -3.63 -5.77 10.52
CA LEU A 48 -4.68 -5.07 9.78
C LEU A 48 -4.60 -5.35 8.28
N PHE A 49 -3.43 -5.14 7.67
CA PHE A 49 -3.24 -5.42 6.24
C PHE A 49 -3.38 -6.92 5.94
N GLY A 50 -2.88 -7.81 6.80
CA GLY A 50 -3.02 -9.25 6.62
C GLY A 50 -4.48 -9.70 6.60
N ASN A 51 -5.32 -9.11 7.46
CA ASN A 51 -6.76 -9.38 7.47
C ASN A 51 -7.46 -8.83 6.22
N LEU A 52 -7.07 -7.64 5.74
CA LEU A 52 -7.59 -7.08 4.50
C LEU A 52 -7.23 -7.95 3.29
N VAL A 53 -5.98 -8.41 3.19
CA VAL A 53 -5.52 -9.35 2.15
C VAL A 53 -6.35 -10.63 2.19
N ARG A 54 -6.45 -11.27 3.37
CA ARG A 54 -7.22 -12.50 3.54
C ARG A 54 -8.68 -12.34 3.14
N SER A 55 -9.30 -11.22 3.52
CA SER A 55 -10.71 -10.95 3.24
C SER A 55 -10.93 -10.59 1.77
N GLY A 56 -10.06 -9.78 1.17
CA GLY A 56 -10.09 -9.41 -0.25
C GLY A 56 -9.92 -10.63 -1.17
N LEU A 57 -8.98 -11.53 -0.86
CA LEU A 57 -8.80 -12.79 -1.59
C LEU A 57 -9.98 -13.75 -1.47
N ARG A 58 -10.75 -13.67 -0.38
CA ARG A 58 -12.04 -14.38 -0.22
C ARG A 58 -13.18 -13.71 -0.98
N GLY A 59 -12.92 -12.59 -1.65
CA GLY A 59 -13.91 -11.86 -2.43
C GLY A 59 -14.84 -10.99 -1.59
N GLN A 60 -14.49 -10.67 -0.34
CA GLN A 60 -15.32 -9.84 0.52
C GLN A 60 -15.34 -8.40 -0.01
N PRO A 61 -16.51 -7.85 -0.40
CA PRO A 61 -16.59 -6.57 -1.10
C PRO A 61 -16.13 -5.40 -0.24
N TRP A 62 -16.42 -5.40 1.07
CA TRP A 62 -15.98 -4.35 1.98
C TRP A 62 -14.45 -4.25 2.04
N ALA A 63 -13.74 -5.38 2.08
CA ALA A 63 -12.28 -5.40 2.15
C ALA A 63 -11.67 -4.85 0.85
N LYS A 64 -12.28 -5.18 -0.29
CA LYS A 64 -11.87 -4.65 -1.58
C LYS A 64 -12.09 -3.15 -1.70
N HIS A 65 -13.19 -2.61 -1.17
CA HIS A 65 -13.44 -1.17 -1.11
C HIS A 65 -12.43 -0.45 -0.22
N ILE A 66 -12.12 -0.99 0.96
CA ILE A 66 -11.11 -0.40 1.85
C ILE A 66 -9.75 -0.37 1.17
N LEU A 67 -9.30 -1.48 0.57
CA LEU A 67 -8.05 -1.52 -0.19
C LEU A 67 -8.05 -0.50 -1.32
N PHE A 68 -9.13 -0.41 -2.11
CA PHE A 68 -9.24 0.59 -3.17
C PHE A 68 -9.05 2.00 -2.63
N TRP A 69 -9.78 2.39 -1.58
CA TRP A 69 -9.69 3.76 -1.04
C TRP A 69 -8.33 4.07 -0.43
N MET A 70 -7.70 3.11 0.24
CA MET A 70 -6.33 3.28 0.75
C MET A 70 -5.34 3.58 -0.36
N PHE A 71 -5.35 2.78 -1.44
CA PHE A 71 -4.43 3.00 -2.57
C PHE A 71 -4.82 4.18 -3.46
N PHE A 72 -6.11 4.51 -3.55
CA PHE A 72 -6.56 5.73 -4.19
C PHE A 72 -6.04 6.97 -3.45
N LEU A 73 -6.07 6.96 -2.12
CA LEU A 73 -5.45 8.02 -1.32
C LEU A 73 -3.94 8.09 -1.57
N VAL A 74 -3.23 6.97 -1.69
CA VAL A 74 -1.79 6.98 -2.07
C VAL A 74 -1.58 7.62 -3.45
N ALA A 75 -2.41 7.27 -4.44
CA ALA A 75 -2.33 7.88 -5.77
C ALA A 75 -2.60 9.40 -5.71
N ALA A 76 -3.63 9.83 -4.99
CA ALA A 76 -3.93 11.25 -4.81
C ALA A 76 -2.81 12.00 -4.08
N HIS A 77 -2.28 11.43 -2.99
CA HIS A 77 -1.20 12.04 -2.22
C HIS A 77 0.09 12.15 -3.05
N THR A 78 0.43 11.14 -3.84
CA THR A 78 1.60 11.19 -4.72
C THR A 78 1.41 12.17 -5.87
N PHE A 79 0.19 12.28 -6.41
CA PHE A 79 -0.17 13.32 -7.37
C PHE A 79 0.06 14.72 -6.76
N PHE A 80 -0.50 15.02 -5.59
CA PHE A 80 -0.28 16.31 -4.91
C PHE A 80 1.21 16.53 -4.59
N ALA A 81 1.92 15.49 -4.15
CA ALA A 81 3.34 15.63 -3.84
C ALA A 81 4.16 16.12 -5.04
N LEU A 82 3.84 15.69 -6.27
CA LEU A 82 4.58 16.10 -7.47
C LEU A 82 4.59 17.62 -7.72
N PHE A 83 3.55 18.32 -7.29
CA PHE A 83 3.43 19.77 -7.50
C PHE A 83 3.86 20.59 -6.27
N TRP A 84 3.64 20.07 -5.05
CA TRP A 84 3.84 20.83 -3.82
C TRP A 84 4.99 20.36 -2.94
N ALA A 85 5.49 19.14 -3.12
CA ALA A 85 6.48 18.54 -2.23
C ALA A 85 7.92 18.52 -2.78
N ALA A 86 8.14 18.93 -4.04
CA ALA A 86 9.47 19.08 -4.63
C ALA A 86 10.38 20.07 -3.87
N PRO A 87 9.92 21.26 -3.42
CA PRO A 87 10.75 22.14 -2.59
C PRO A 87 10.83 21.72 -1.12
N ALA A 88 9.97 20.77 -0.69
CA ALA A 88 9.88 20.29 0.68
C ALA A 88 10.80 19.08 0.93
N ARG A 89 10.82 18.57 2.18
CA ARG A 89 11.70 17.47 2.62
C ARG A 89 11.78 16.25 1.69
N PRO A 90 10.68 15.68 1.13
CA PRO A 90 10.83 14.54 0.22
C PRO A 90 11.57 14.92 -1.06
N GLY A 91 11.32 16.09 -1.66
CA GLY A 91 12.09 16.56 -2.80
C GLY A 91 13.57 16.84 -2.47
N GLN A 92 13.87 17.32 -1.26
CA GLN A 92 15.26 17.52 -0.81
C GLN A 92 16.02 16.20 -0.63
N PHE A 93 15.38 15.15 -0.11
CA PHE A 93 16.01 13.83 0.05
C PHE A 93 16.27 13.14 -1.28
N PHE A 94 15.33 13.23 -2.23
CA PHE A 94 15.43 12.53 -3.50
C PHE A 94 16.10 13.37 -4.61
N GLY A 95 16.24 14.68 -4.43
CA GLY A 95 16.75 15.59 -5.46
C GLY A 95 16.02 15.40 -6.79
N MET A 96 16.78 15.27 -7.88
CA MET A 96 16.22 15.04 -9.22
C MET A 96 15.49 13.70 -9.37
N ALA A 97 15.76 12.71 -8.51
CA ALA A 97 15.07 11.43 -8.54
C ALA A 97 13.63 11.52 -8.00
N PHE A 98 13.25 12.64 -7.36
CA PHE A 98 11.91 12.86 -6.83
C PHE A 98 10.83 12.64 -7.90
N TYR A 99 10.97 13.29 -9.05
CA TYR A 99 9.98 13.24 -10.13
C TYR A 99 9.79 11.84 -10.72
N PRO A 100 10.83 11.10 -11.14
CA PRO A 100 10.63 9.76 -11.66
C PRO A 100 10.11 8.78 -10.60
N VAL A 101 10.51 8.93 -9.33
CA VAL A 101 10.02 8.06 -8.23
C VAL A 101 8.54 8.33 -7.93
N TYR A 102 8.19 9.57 -7.57
CA TYR A 102 6.81 9.92 -7.21
C TYR A 102 5.87 9.86 -8.42
N GLY A 103 6.37 10.22 -9.61
CA GLY A 103 5.63 10.12 -10.86
C GLY A 103 5.35 8.67 -11.22
N GLY A 104 6.36 7.81 -11.10
CA GLY A 104 6.21 6.36 -11.28
C GLY A 104 5.18 5.77 -10.32
N VAL A 105 5.27 6.07 -9.02
CA VAL A 105 4.31 5.59 -8.02
C VAL A 105 2.90 6.11 -8.33
N CYS A 106 2.75 7.39 -8.67
CA CYS A 106 1.46 7.99 -9.03
C CYS A 106 0.82 7.26 -10.21
N ILE A 107 1.57 7.06 -11.30
CA ILE A 107 1.07 6.40 -12.52
C ILE A 107 0.72 4.94 -12.24
N VAL A 108 1.65 4.17 -11.65
CA VAL A 108 1.44 2.74 -11.37
C VAL A 108 0.25 2.54 -10.43
N THR A 109 0.18 3.29 -9.34
CA THR A 109 -0.91 3.15 -8.36
C THR A 109 -2.25 3.55 -8.97
N SER A 110 -2.30 4.62 -9.75
CA SER A 110 -3.52 5.05 -10.45
C SER A 110 -4.03 3.98 -11.43
N LEU A 111 -3.12 3.40 -12.23
CA LEU A 111 -3.44 2.32 -13.17
C LEU A 111 -3.95 1.07 -12.45
N LEU A 112 -3.30 0.70 -11.34
CA LEU A 112 -3.73 -0.44 -10.53
C LEU A 112 -5.09 -0.19 -9.89
N CYS A 113 -5.35 0.99 -9.32
CA CYS A 113 -6.66 1.35 -8.77
C CYS A 113 -7.76 1.27 -9.84
N TRP A 114 -7.51 1.79 -11.05
CA TRP A 114 -8.46 1.72 -12.15
C TRP A 114 -8.75 0.28 -12.58
N GLN A 115 -7.71 -0.53 -12.84
CA GLN A 115 -7.87 -1.94 -13.20
C GLN A 115 -8.57 -2.74 -12.10
N TYR A 116 -8.22 -2.46 -10.85
CA TYR A 116 -8.78 -3.12 -9.68
C TYR A 116 -10.28 -2.82 -9.54
N ALA A 117 -10.68 -1.55 -9.61
CA ALA A 117 -12.08 -1.15 -9.54
C ALA A 117 -12.90 -1.77 -10.69
N LYS A 118 -12.37 -1.72 -11.92
CA LYS A 118 -13.03 -2.28 -13.10
C LYS A 118 -13.23 -3.79 -12.99
N ARG A 119 -12.20 -4.54 -12.57
CA ARG A 119 -12.24 -6.02 -12.52
C ARG A 119 -13.07 -6.54 -11.36
N ASN A 120 -13.14 -5.80 -10.25
CA ASN A 120 -13.92 -6.16 -9.08
C ASN A 120 -15.33 -5.54 -9.06
N ARG A 121 -15.70 -4.76 -10.09
CA ARG A 121 -17.01 -4.08 -10.19
C ARG A 121 -17.37 -3.30 -8.93
N LEU A 122 -16.41 -2.54 -8.39
CA LEU A 122 -16.59 -1.89 -7.09
C LEU A 122 -17.68 -0.80 -7.12
N PHE A 123 -17.87 -0.16 -8.27
CA PHE A 123 -18.77 0.99 -8.42
C PHE A 123 -19.78 0.82 -9.56
N SER A 124 -20.05 -0.42 -9.96
CA SER A 124 -20.88 -0.75 -11.14
C SER A 124 -21.81 -1.90 -10.86
#